data_AF-A0A6A3NLI6-F1
#
_entry.id   AF-A0A6A3NLI6-F1
#
_cell.length_a   1.000
_cell.length_b   1.000
_cell.length_c   1.000
_cell.angle_alpha   90.00
_cell.angle_beta   90.00
_cell.angle_gamma   90.00
#
_symmetry.space_group_name_H-M   'P 1'
#
loop_
_entity.id
_entity.type
_entity.pdbx_description
1 polymer ?
#
loop_
_entity_poly.entity_id
_entity_poly.type
_entity_poly.pdbx_seq_one_letter_code
_entity_poly.pdbx_strand_id
1 'polypeptide(L)'
;MSESTVKNCVRHFCEAVIAVFSPEYFRPPTPSSISELLEENAKRGFVGMVGSIDCMHWGWKICPIEVAGQHKGKEKKLSKVLEAVADYMLKIWHYNFGSPGSLNDLHILEQSPVFDAILRGEAATVHYDINGTVRLFTLF
;
A
#
# COMPACT_ATOMS: atom_id res chain seq x y z
N MET A 1 -15.78 -2.46 31.79
CA MET A 1 -14.42 -2.98 31.47
C MET A 1 -13.43 -1.87 31.72
N SER A 2 -12.27 -2.15 32.32
CA SER A 2 -11.22 -1.14 32.45
C SER A 2 -10.61 -0.83 31.09
N GLU A 3 -10.08 0.38 30.92
CA GLU A 3 -9.39 0.83 29.69
C GLU A 3 -8.24 -0.12 29.31
N SER A 4 -7.54 -0.66 30.31
CA SER A 4 -6.46 -1.64 30.13
C SER A 4 -6.93 -2.97 29.54
N THR A 5 -8.11 -3.47 29.94
CA THR A 5 -8.66 -4.71 29.40
C THR A 5 -9.06 -4.52 27.93
N VAL A 6 -9.73 -3.41 27.58
CA VAL A 6 -10.13 -3.14 26.19
C VAL A 6 -8.91 -3.07 25.27
N LYS A 7 -7.87 -2.33 25.67
CA LYS A 7 -6.62 -2.24 24.91
C LYS A 7 -5.98 -3.61 24.66
N ASN A 8 -5.93 -4.46 25.68
CA ASN A 8 -5.36 -5.81 25.55
C ASN A 8 -6.21 -6.70 24.63
N CYS A 9 -7.54 -6.64 24.74
CA CYS A 9 -8.44 -7.39 23.86
C CYS A 9 -8.25 -6.98 22.39
N VAL A 10 -8.21 -5.67 22.10
CA VAL A 10 -7.99 -5.17 20.73
C VAL A 10 -6.62 -5.61 20.21
N ARG A 11 -5.58 -5.53 21.04
CA ARG A 11 -4.24 -5.98 20.66
C ARG A 11 -4.24 -7.46 20.28
N HIS A 12 -4.79 -8.33 21.12
CA HIS A 12 -4.86 -9.76 20.83
C HIS A 12 -5.72 -10.10 19.61
N PHE A 13 -6.81 -9.35 19.40
CA PHE A 13 -7.60 -9.47 18.19
C PHE A 13 -6.76 -9.13 16.94
N CYS A 14 -6.05 -8.00 16.93
CA CYS A 14 -5.18 -7.63 15.82
C CYS A 14 -4.06 -8.65 15.59
N GLU A 15 -3.42 -9.14 16.66
CA GLU A 15 -2.40 -10.20 16.58
C GLU A 15 -2.97 -11.46 15.92
N ALA A 16 -4.18 -11.89 16.29
CA ALA A 16 -4.86 -13.04 15.69
C ALA A 16 -5.21 -12.81 14.21
N VAL A 17 -5.73 -11.63 13.85
CA VAL A 17 -6.01 -11.26 12.45
C VAL A 17 -4.73 -11.33 11.62
N ILE A 18 -3.63 -10.75 12.11
CA ILE A 18 -2.34 -10.81 11.42
C ILE A 18 -1.89 -12.26 11.27
N ALA A 19 -1.94 -13.06 12.34
CA ALA A 19 -1.50 -14.45 12.29
C ALA A 19 -2.30 -15.30 11.28
N VAL A 20 -3.61 -15.05 11.14
CA VAL A 20 -4.49 -15.81 10.25
C VAL A 20 -4.40 -15.33 8.80
N PHE A 21 -4.42 -14.01 8.56
CA PHE A 21 -4.59 -13.47 7.20
C PHE A 21 -3.30 -12.99 6.55
N SER A 22 -2.29 -12.57 7.32
CA SER A 22 -1.03 -12.04 6.76
C SER A 22 -0.35 -13.01 5.78
N PRO A 23 -0.27 -14.33 6.02
CA PRO A 23 0.39 -15.26 5.09
C PRO A 23 -0.22 -15.30 3.68
N GLU A 24 -1.52 -15.05 3.56
CA GLU A 24 -2.24 -15.08 2.29
C GLU A 24 -2.37 -13.69 1.66
N TYR A 25 -2.76 -12.70 2.46
CA TYR A 25 -3.14 -11.38 1.99
C TYR A 25 -2.03 -10.34 2.10
N PHE A 26 -0.98 -10.57 2.89
CA PHE A 26 0.11 -9.61 3.09
C PHE A 26 1.45 -10.18 2.63
N ARG A 27 1.62 -10.27 1.31
CA ARG A 27 2.80 -10.84 0.67
C ARG A 27 2.99 -10.30 -0.74
N PRO A 28 4.24 -10.17 -1.22
CA PRO A 28 4.51 -9.92 -2.64
C PRO A 28 3.93 -11.02 -3.54
N PRO A 29 3.63 -10.70 -4.81
CA PRO A 29 3.13 -11.68 -5.76
C PRO A 29 4.25 -12.65 -6.17
N THR A 30 3.91 -13.92 -6.35
CA THR A 30 4.82 -14.91 -6.96
C THR A 30 4.76 -14.83 -8.48
N PRO A 31 5.75 -15.39 -9.20
CA PRO A 31 5.73 -15.44 -10.67
C PRO A 31 4.43 -16.00 -11.26
N SER A 32 3.83 -17.04 -10.65
CA SER A 32 2.52 -17.57 -11.07
C SER A 32 1.42 -16.53 -10.93
N SER A 33 1.29 -15.91 -9.75
CA SER A 33 0.26 -14.90 -9.53
C SER A 33 0.47 -13.65 -10.40
N ILE A 34 1.70 -13.31 -10.76
CA ILE A 34 1.96 -12.20 -11.68
C ILE A 34 1.39 -12.51 -13.07
N SER A 35 1.63 -13.71 -13.59
CA SER A 35 1.08 -14.13 -14.88
C SER A 35 -0.46 -14.09 -14.87
N GLU A 36 -1.08 -14.59 -13.80
CA GLU A 36 -2.54 -14.54 -13.61
C GLU A 36 -3.07 -13.09 -13.54
N LEU A 37 -2.39 -12.23 -12.79
CA LEU A 37 -2.74 -10.81 -12.68
C LEU A 37 -2.63 -10.09 -14.03
N LEU A 38 -1.57 -10.33 -14.79
CA LEU A 38 -1.38 -9.74 -16.11
C LEU A 38 -2.46 -10.18 -17.09
N GLU A 39 -2.82 -11.47 -17.08
CA GLU A 39 -3.87 -12.00 -17.94
C GLU A 39 -5.23 -11.38 -17.60
N GLU A 40 -5.62 -11.37 -16.33
CA GLU A 40 -6.89 -10.81 -15.87
C GLU A 40 -6.96 -9.30 -16.09
N ASN A 41 -5.89 -8.56 -15.80
CA ASN A 41 -5.87 -7.12 -16.01
C ASN A 41 -5.84 -6.75 -17.50
N ALA A 42 -5.19 -7.55 -18.36
CA ALA A 42 -5.28 -7.35 -19.81
C ALA A 42 -6.72 -7.52 -20.33
N LYS A 43 -7.45 -8.54 -19.88
CA LYS A 43 -8.89 -8.73 -20.22
C LYS A 43 -9.74 -7.52 -19.81
N ARG A 44 -9.35 -6.81 -18.75
CA ARG A 44 -10.03 -5.62 -18.22
C ARG A 44 -9.57 -4.31 -18.89
N GLY A 45 -8.60 -4.36 -19.80
CA GLY A 45 -8.05 -3.19 -20.50
C GLY A 45 -6.83 -2.53 -19.83
N PHE A 46 -6.28 -3.15 -18.78
CA PHE A 46 -5.10 -2.68 -18.04
C PHE A 46 -3.88 -3.57 -18.35
N VAL A 47 -3.46 -3.58 -19.61
CA VAL A 47 -2.32 -4.39 -20.08
C VAL A 47 -1.04 -3.98 -19.34
N GLY A 48 -0.34 -4.93 -18.73
CA GLY A 48 0.88 -4.69 -17.96
C GLY A 48 0.66 -4.30 -16.49
N MET A 49 -0.59 -4.11 -16.06
CA MET A 49 -0.90 -3.80 -14.66
C MET A 49 -0.86 -5.08 -13.82
N VAL A 50 -0.13 -5.02 -12.71
CA VAL A 50 -0.07 -6.12 -11.73
C VAL A 50 -0.74 -5.72 -10.41
N GLY A 51 -0.74 -4.43 -10.08
CA GLY A 51 -1.31 -3.88 -8.85
C GLY A 51 -1.46 -2.37 -8.96
N SER A 52 -2.11 -1.78 -7.97
CA SER A 52 -2.33 -0.35 -7.85
C SER A 52 -1.74 0.15 -6.54
N ILE A 53 -1.04 1.28 -6.62
CA ILE A 53 -0.58 2.03 -5.46
C ILE A 53 -1.55 3.19 -5.20
N ASP A 54 -1.89 3.42 -3.94
CA ASP A 54 -2.72 4.57 -3.55
C ASP A 54 -2.39 5.08 -2.14
N CYS A 55 -2.75 6.33 -1.87
CA CYS A 55 -2.56 7.03 -0.61
C CYS A 55 -3.92 7.40 0.01
N MET A 56 -4.17 6.93 1.23
CA MET A 56 -5.40 7.23 1.97
C MET A 56 -5.12 8.09 3.21
N HIS A 57 -5.87 9.17 3.38
CA HIS A 57 -5.79 10.04 4.56
C HIS A 57 -6.72 9.55 5.68
N TRP A 58 -6.15 8.96 6.73
CA TRP A 58 -6.88 8.45 7.89
C TRP A 58 -6.96 9.50 9.00
N GLY A 59 -8.19 9.89 9.36
CA GLY A 59 -8.43 10.90 10.40
C GLY A 59 -7.82 10.51 11.75
N TRP A 60 -7.00 11.40 12.32
CA TRP A 60 -6.30 11.19 13.59
C TRP A 60 -6.90 12.05 14.70
N LYS A 61 -7.93 11.50 15.36
CA LYS A 61 -8.69 12.22 16.41
C LYS A 61 -7.85 12.56 17.65
N ILE A 62 -6.95 11.67 18.04
CA ILE A 62 -6.09 11.79 19.23
C ILE A 62 -4.66 12.23 18.88
N CYS A 63 -4.54 13.13 17.89
CA CYS A 63 -3.26 13.68 17.47
C CYS A 63 -2.66 14.59 18.57
N PRO A 64 -1.42 14.35 19.02
CA PRO A 64 -0.76 15.23 19.97
C PRO A 64 -0.60 16.65 19.41
N ILE A 65 -0.76 17.66 20.28
CA ILE A 65 -0.68 19.08 19.89
C ILE A 65 0.65 19.41 19.22
N GLU A 66 1.75 18.83 19.72
CA GLU A 66 3.12 19.05 19.25
C GLU A 66 3.32 18.70 17.77
N VAL A 67 2.58 17.70 17.25
CA VAL A 67 2.67 17.25 15.86
C VAL A 67 1.47 17.67 15.01
N ALA A 68 0.42 18.23 15.63
CA ALA A 68 -0.83 18.56 14.96
C ALA A 68 -0.65 19.52 13.77
N GLY A 69 0.30 20.46 13.85
CA GLY A 69 0.59 21.38 12.75
C GLY A 69 0.99 20.66 11.46
N GLN A 70 1.86 19.64 11.57
CA GLN A 70 2.34 18.87 10.42
C GLN A 70 1.29 17.90 9.89
N HIS A 71 0.34 17.46 10.72
CA HIS A 71 -0.69 16.49 10.33
C HIS A 71 -1.98 17.14 9.82
N LYS A 72 -2.05 18.47 9.75
CA LYS A 72 -3.22 19.21 9.31
C LYS A 72 -3.11 19.54 7.83
N GLY A 73 -3.76 18.74 6.98
CA GLY A 73 -3.78 18.97 5.54
C GLY A 73 -4.74 20.06 5.08
N LYS A 74 -4.91 20.16 3.75
CA LYS A 74 -5.79 21.13 3.08
C LYS A 74 -7.23 21.10 3.59
N GLU A 75 -7.73 19.91 3.94
CA GLU A 75 -9.06 19.71 4.51
C GLU A 75 -9.20 20.21 5.96
N LYS A 76 -8.12 20.75 6.55
CA LYS A 76 -8.03 21.21 7.94
C LYS A 76 -8.32 20.12 8.98
N LYS A 77 -8.40 18.85 8.56
CA LYS A 77 -8.50 17.67 9.40
C LYS A 77 -7.11 17.13 9.68
N LEU A 78 -6.93 16.64 10.90
CA LEU A 78 -5.72 15.93 11.31
C LEU A 78 -5.78 14.53 10.74
N SER A 79 -4.75 14.11 10.00
CA SER A 79 -4.69 12.76 9.44
C SER A 79 -3.28 12.18 9.43
N LYS A 80 -3.21 10.85 9.33
CA LYS A 80 -2.02 10.10 8.94
C LYS A 80 -2.28 9.48 7.57
N VAL A 81 -1.25 9.41 6.74
CA VAL A 81 -1.38 8.79 5.42
C VAL A 81 -1.04 7.30 5.52
N LEU A 82 -1.86 6.48 4.87
CA LEU A 82 -1.59 5.10 4.53
C LEU A 82 -1.28 5.04 3.03
N GLU A 83 -0.04 4.77 2.70
CA GLU A 83 0.35 4.31 1.36
C GLU A 83 0.21 2.79 1.31
N ALA A 84 -0.38 2.23 0.26
CA ALA A 84 -0.45 0.79 0.07
C ALA A 84 -0.43 0.39 -1.40
N VAL A 85 0.13 -0.79 -1.67
CA VAL A 85 0.03 -1.46 -2.99
C VAL A 85 -0.87 -2.67 -2.84
N ALA A 86 -1.92 -2.75 -3.66
CA ALA A 86 -2.83 -3.88 -3.68
C ALA A 86 -3.12 -4.37 -5.09
N ASP A 87 -3.43 -5.67 -5.22
CA ASP A 87 -3.72 -6.31 -6.48
C ASP A 87 -5.18 -6.73 -6.66
N TYR A 88 -5.50 -7.24 -7.85
CA TYR A 88 -6.84 -7.72 -8.18
C TYR A 88 -7.29 -8.90 -7.31
N MET A 89 -6.35 -9.69 -6.79
CA MET A 89 -6.61 -10.82 -5.90
C MET A 89 -6.73 -10.40 -4.43
N LEU A 90 -6.84 -9.10 -4.14
CA LEU A 90 -6.96 -8.51 -2.81
C LEU A 90 -5.70 -8.67 -1.94
N LYS A 91 -4.54 -8.98 -2.54
CA LYS A 91 -3.29 -9.06 -1.78
C LYS A 91 -2.68 -7.67 -1.69
N ILE A 92 -2.18 -7.36 -0.51
CA ILE A 92 -1.41 -6.17 -0.19
C ILE A 92 0.07 -6.57 -0.19
N TRP A 93 0.87 -5.90 -1.01
CA TRP A 93 2.28 -6.22 -1.16
C TRP A 93 3.17 -5.31 -0.33
N HIS A 94 2.68 -4.09 -0.12
CA HIS A 94 3.36 -3.03 0.59
C HIS A 94 2.34 -2.20 1.36
N TYR A 95 2.75 -1.72 2.53
CA TYR A 95 2.12 -0.57 3.17
C TYR A 95 3.18 0.29 3.86
N ASN A 96 2.88 1.58 3.93
CA ASN A 96 3.64 2.53 4.71
C ASN A 96 2.65 3.48 5.40
N PHE A 97 2.54 3.37 6.71
CA PHE A 97 1.58 4.13 7.50
C PHE A 97 2.28 5.07 8.46
N GLY A 98 1.85 6.33 8.46
CA GLY A 98 2.23 7.28 9.50
C GLY A 98 2.66 8.64 8.99
N SER A 99 2.86 8.78 7.68
CA SER A 99 3.27 10.04 7.06
C SER A 99 2.30 11.19 7.40
N PRO A 100 2.80 12.43 7.50
CA PRO A 100 1.97 13.58 7.85
C PRO A 100 0.81 13.79 6.86
N GLY A 101 -0.39 13.96 7.39
CA GLY A 101 -1.60 14.21 6.60
C GLY A 101 -1.62 15.52 5.81
N SER A 102 -0.62 16.38 6.00
CA SER A 102 -0.42 17.58 5.19
C SER A 102 0.27 17.31 3.86
N LEU A 103 0.96 16.18 3.72
CA LEU A 103 1.59 15.78 2.48
C LEU A 103 0.51 15.38 1.47
N ASN A 104 0.71 15.77 0.21
CA ASN A 104 -0.09 15.26 -0.90
C ASN A 104 0.54 13.96 -1.43
N ASP A 105 -0.21 13.23 -2.26
CA ASP A 105 0.21 11.94 -2.79
C ASP A 105 1.58 12.00 -3.47
N LEU A 106 1.90 13.09 -4.20
CA LEU A 106 3.20 13.22 -4.85
C LEU A 106 4.37 13.21 -3.86
N HIS A 107 4.27 13.97 -2.75
CA HIS A 107 5.32 13.98 -1.72
C HIS A 107 5.34 12.67 -0.90
N ILE A 108 4.23 11.92 -0.86
CA ILE A 108 4.22 10.58 -0.25
C ILE A 108 4.98 9.61 -1.16
N LEU A 109 4.71 9.64 -2.47
CA LEU A 109 5.40 8.79 -3.44
C LEU A 109 6.89 9.14 -3.58
N GLU A 110 7.29 10.41 -3.40
CA GLU A 110 8.71 10.83 -3.42
C GLU A 110 9.54 10.19 -2.31
N GLN A 111 8.94 9.89 -1.15
CA GLN A 111 9.59 9.21 -0.02
C GLN A 111 9.16 7.75 0.13
N SER A 112 8.48 7.20 -0.89
CA SER A 112 7.94 5.85 -0.87
C SER A 112 9.07 4.83 -0.97
N PRO A 113 9.15 3.84 -0.05
CA PRO A 113 10.08 2.73 -0.18
C PRO A 113 9.93 1.95 -1.49
N VAL A 114 8.72 1.95 -2.08
CA VAL A 114 8.42 1.30 -3.35
C VAL A 114 9.08 2.05 -4.50
N PHE A 115 8.90 3.37 -4.57
CA PHE A 115 9.53 4.19 -5.61
C PHE A 115 11.05 4.20 -5.47
N ASP A 116 11.55 4.23 -4.25
CA ASP A 116 12.96 4.08 -3.92
C ASP A 116 13.58 2.81 -4.50
N ALA A 117 12.92 1.66 -4.34
CA ALA A 117 13.38 0.38 -4.90
C ALA A 117 13.38 0.39 -6.45
N ILE A 118 12.38 1.05 -7.05
CA ILE A 118 12.31 1.24 -8.52
C ILE A 118 13.49 2.09 -9.00
N LEU A 119 13.75 3.23 -8.34
CA LEU A 119 14.82 4.15 -8.72
C LEU A 119 16.21 3.53 -8.55
N ARG A 120 16.39 2.63 -7.58
CA ARG A 120 17.62 1.85 -7.38
C ARG A 120 17.75 0.65 -8.32
N GLY A 121 16.72 0.31 -9.09
CA GLY A 121 16.70 -0.87 -9.95
C GLY A 121 16.64 -2.20 -9.20
N GLU A 122 16.19 -2.18 -7.95
CA GLU A 122 16.04 -3.36 -7.07
C GLU A 122 14.68 -4.05 -7.26
N ALA A 123 13.73 -3.33 -7.84
CA ALA A 123 12.39 -3.79 -8.10
C ALA A 123 12.37 -4.86 -9.21
N ALA A 124 11.55 -5.90 -9.04
CA ALA A 124 11.47 -7.01 -9.98
C ALA A 124 10.99 -6.54 -11.35
N THR A 125 11.25 -7.28 -12.42
CA THR A 125 10.85 -6.87 -13.77
C THR A 125 10.08 -7.98 -14.47
N VAL A 126 9.00 -7.61 -15.16
CA VAL A 126 8.15 -8.56 -15.88
C VAL A 126 7.84 -8.05 -17.28
N HIS A 127 7.89 -8.98 -18.22
CA HIS A 127 7.60 -8.72 -19.62
C HIS A 127 6.11 -8.83 -19.89
N TYR A 128 5.60 -7.91 -20.68
CA TYR A 128 4.22 -7.97 -21.18
C TYR A 128 4.18 -7.43 -22.62
N ASP A 129 3.23 -7.93 -23.41
CA ASP A 129 3.07 -7.53 -24.81
C ASP A 129 1.98 -6.47 -24.95
N ILE A 130 2.27 -5.42 -25.70
CA ILE A 130 1.26 -4.48 -26.19
C ILE A 130 1.34 -4.46 -27.71
N ASN A 131 0.32 -5.01 -28.37
CA ASN A 131 0.19 -5.01 -29.83
C ASN A 131 1.46 -5.54 -30.56
N GLY A 132 2.04 -6.64 -30.07
CA GLY A 132 3.25 -7.24 -30.62
C GLY A 132 4.56 -6.56 -30.19
N THR A 133 4.49 -5.58 -29.28
CA THR A 133 5.66 -4.93 -28.70
C THR A 133 5.84 -5.35 -27.25
N VAL A 134 6.91 -6.10 -26.98
CA VAL A 134 7.29 -6.48 -25.62
C VAL A 134 7.79 -5.25 -24.85
N ARG A 135 7.20 -5.00 -23.70
CA ARG A 135 7.56 -3.97 -22.72
C ARG A 135 8.01 -4.63 -21.43
N LEU A 136 8.75 -3.87 -20.64
CA LEU A 136 9.19 -4.25 -19.31
C LEU A 136 8.38 -3.42 -18.30
N PHE A 137 7.72 -4.08 -17.37
CA PHE A 137 7.10 -3.49 -16.20
C PHE A 137 8.00 -3.74 -15.00
N THR A 138 8.23 -2.73 -14.17
CA THR A 138 8.97 -2.90 -12.92
C THR A 138 7.97 -3.15 -11.78
N LEU A 139 7.94 -4.37 -11.27
CA LEU A 139 7.19 -4.82 -10.10
C LEU A 139 7.83 -4.35 -8.79
N PHE A 140 6.96 -3.83 -7.94
CA PHE A 140 7.20 -3.43 -6.55
C PHE A 140 7.64 -4.60 -5.67
#